data_AF-A0A0E3QGE7-F1
#
_entry.id   AF-A0A0E3QGE7-F1
#
_cell.length_a   1.000
_cell.length_b   1.000
_cell.length_c   1.000
_cell.angle_alpha   90.00
_cell.angle_beta   90.00
_cell.angle_gamma   90.00
#
_symmetry.space_group_name_H-M   'P 1'
#
loop_
_entity.id
_entity.type
_entity.pdbx_description
1 polymer ?
#
loop_
_entity_poly.entity_id
_entity_poly.type
_entity_poly.pdbx_seq_one_letter_code
_entity_poly.pdbx_strand_id
1 'polypeptide(L)'
;MADLAVVSITVEELEALRLVDVEGLKQEDAAVRVGISRRAFWEDLKAARMKIALALSTGKAIEIKGGNYISAESADINEDADT
;
A
#
# COMPACT_ATOMS: atom_id res chain seq x y z
N MET A 1 -11.89 24.43 -9.47
CA MET A 1 -10.74 23.64 -8.98
C MET A 1 -10.12 22.96 -10.19
N ALA A 2 -8.80 22.95 -10.32
CA ALA A 2 -8.13 22.20 -11.38
C ALA A 2 -7.87 20.79 -10.87
N ASP A 3 -8.36 19.78 -11.60
CA ASP A 3 -8.09 18.39 -11.27
C ASP A 3 -6.62 18.08 -11.55
N LEU A 4 -5.93 17.53 -10.54
CA LEU A 4 -4.56 17.05 -10.67
C LEU A 4 -4.58 15.68 -11.35
N ALA A 5 -3.66 15.45 -12.29
CA ALA A 5 -3.40 14.09 -12.75
C ALA A 5 -2.94 13.23 -11.57
N VAL A 6 -3.32 11.95 -11.57
CA VAL A 6 -3.15 11.04 -10.42
C VAL A 6 -2.13 9.96 -10.74
N VAL A 7 -1.30 9.63 -9.74
CA VAL A 7 -0.50 8.40 -9.70
C VAL A 7 -1.03 7.53 -8.56
N SER A 8 -1.41 6.29 -8.88
CA SER A 8 -1.97 5.37 -7.90
C SER A 8 -0.91 4.40 -7.36
N ILE A 9 -0.83 4.33 -6.03
CA ILE A 9 -0.04 3.33 -5.30
C ILE A 9 -0.95 2.31 -4.63
N THR A 10 -0.53 1.05 -4.54
CA THR A 10 -1.30 0.02 -3.82
C THR A 10 -1.04 0.05 -2.32
N VAL A 11 -1.86 -0.67 -1.55
CA VAL A 11 -1.64 -0.82 -0.10
C VAL A 11 -0.35 -1.59 0.18
N GLU A 12 -0.02 -2.60 -0.63
CA GLU A 12 1.22 -3.36 -0.52
C GLU A 12 2.45 -2.48 -0.78
N GLU A 13 2.39 -1.65 -1.83
CA GLU A 13 3.43 -0.66 -2.16
C GLU A 13 3.64 0.36 -1.03
N LEU A 14 2.54 0.84 -0.45
CA LEU A 14 2.57 1.75 0.70
C LEU A 14 3.18 1.07 1.93
N GLU A 15 2.81 -0.17 2.21
CA GLU A 15 3.32 -0.92 3.36
C GLU A 15 4.83 -1.21 3.19
N ALA A 16 5.28 -1.52 1.97
CA ALA A 16 6.69 -1.72 1.68
C ALA A 16 7.52 -0.45 1.99
N LEU A 17 7.04 0.73 1.58
CA LEU A 17 7.65 2.01 1.93
C LEU A 17 7.67 2.24 3.45
N ARG A 18 6.54 1.99 4.13
CA ARG A 18 6.43 2.19 5.57
C ARG A 18 7.46 1.34 6.33
N LEU A 19 7.57 0.05 6.01
CA LEU A 19 8.48 -0.85 6.70
C LEU A 19 9.96 -0.49 6.45
N VAL A 20 10.33 -0.17 5.21
CA VAL A 20 11.75 0.03 4.86
C VAL A 20 12.20 1.47 5.05
N ASP A 21 11.45 2.42 4.49
CA ASP A 21 11.87 3.82 4.42
C ASP A 21 11.48 4.62 5.67
N VAL A 22 10.41 4.21 6.38
CA VAL A 22 9.97 4.88 7.62
C VAL A 22 10.45 4.13 8.86
N GLU A 23 10.24 2.81 8.94
CA GLU A 23 10.63 2.01 10.10
C GLU A 23 12.08 1.48 10.04
N GLY A 24 12.75 1.59 8.88
CA GLY A 24 14.15 1.22 8.74
C GLY A 24 14.43 -0.29 8.74
N LEU A 25 13.42 -1.14 8.51
CA LEU A 25 13.61 -2.58 8.41
C LEU A 25 14.47 -2.92 7.18
N LYS A 26 15.27 -3.98 7.30
CA LYS A 26 15.88 -4.59 6.12
C LYS A 26 14.78 -5.19 5.25
N GLN A 27 14.97 -5.16 3.93
CA GLN A 27 13.99 -5.68 2.98
C GLN A 27 13.64 -7.15 3.23
N GLU A 28 14.60 -7.94 3.72
CA GLU A 28 14.39 -9.35 4.04
C GLU A 28 13.44 -9.52 5.24
N ASP A 29 13.66 -8.75 6.30
CA ASP A 29 12.82 -8.75 7.50
C ASP A 29 11.41 -8.22 7.19
N ALA A 30 11.32 -7.19 6.36
CA ALA A 30 10.05 -6.63 5.92
C ALA A 30 9.24 -7.62 5.06
N ALA A 31 9.88 -8.33 4.13
CA ALA A 31 9.24 -9.37 3.32
C ALA A 31 8.70 -10.52 4.17
N VAL A 32 9.46 -10.95 5.19
CA VAL A 32 9.00 -11.94 6.17
C VAL A 32 7.81 -11.41 6.97
N ARG A 33 7.85 -10.14 7.39
CA ARG A 33 6.79 -9.50 8.18
C ARG A 33 5.44 -9.43 7.45
N VAL A 34 5.45 -9.19 6.14
CA VAL A 34 4.22 -9.16 5.32
C VAL A 34 3.86 -10.52 4.71
N GLY A 35 4.69 -11.55 4.92
CA GLY A 35 4.39 -12.92 4.49
C GLY A 35 4.49 -13.17 2.97
N ILE A 36 5.31 -12.39 2.24
CA ILE A 36 5.52 -12.56 0.80
C ILE A 36 6.97 -12.88 0.46
N SER A 37 7.23 -13.28 -0.79
CA SER A 37 8.59 -13.52 -1.24
C SER A 37 9.42 -12.22 -1.25
N ARG A 38 10.72 -12.31 -0.92
CA ARG A 38 11.67 -11.18 -1.02
C ARG A 38 11.62 -10.49 -2.39
N ARG A 39 11.46 -11.26 -3.47
CA ARG A 39 11.34 -10.72 -4.83
C ARG A 39 10.09 -9.86 -4.99
N ALA A 40 8.92 -10.38 -4.57
CA ALA A 40 7.67 -9.63 -4.65
C ALA A 40 7.76 -8.33 -3.85
N PHE A 41 8.23 -8.42 -2.61
CA PHE A 41 8.44 -7.25 -1.75
C PHE A 41 9.38 -6.20 -2.37
N TRP A 42 10.46 -6.65 -3.02
CA TRP A 42 11.39 -5.74 -3.67
C TRP A 42 10.77 -5.04 -4.89
N GLU A 43 9.95 -5.75 -5.68
CA GLU A 43 9.20 -5.15 -6.78
C GLU A 43 8.20 -4.12 -6.26
N ASP A 44 7.44 -4.42 -5.19
CA ASP A 44 6.49 -3.49 -4.58
C ASP A 44 7.21 -2.22 -4.07
N LEU A 45 8.29 -2.38 -3.31
CA LEU A 45 9.08 -1.27 -2.80
C LEU A 45 9.65 -0.39 -3.93
N LYS A 46 10.17 -1.02 -4.99
CA LYS A 46 10.72 -0.33 -6.15
C LYS A 46 9.64 0.44 -6.92
N ALA A 47 8.50 -0.19 -7.15
CA ALA A 47 7.36 0.43 -7.82
C ALA A 47 6.83 1.62 -7.00
N ALA A 48 6.68 1.46 -5.69
CA ALA A 48 6.23 2.51 -4.78
C ALA A 48 7.14 3.74 -4.83
N ARG A 49 8.47 3.56 -4.68
CA ARG A 49 9.46 4.65 -4.75
C ARG A 49 9.42 5.37 -6.09
N MET A 50 9.34 4.64 -7.21
CA MET A 50 9.24 5.23 -8.54
C MET A 50 7.96 6.07 -8.69
N LYS A 51 6.81 5.55 -8.26
CA LYS A 51 5.52 6.23 -8.35
C LYS A 51 5.47 7.49 -7.50
N ILE A 52 5.98 7.44 -6.26
CA ILE A 52 6.07 8.61 -5.40
C ILE A 52 7.01 9.65 -6.01
N ALA A 53 8.20 9.24 -6.45
CA ALA A 53 9.15 10.16 -7.07
C ALA A 53 8.55 10.83 -8.33
N LEU A 54 7.85 10.06 -9.17
CA LEU A 54 7.15 10.58 -10.34
C LEU A 54 6.06 11.58 -9.94
N ALA A 55 5.23 11.24 -8.94
CA ALA A 55 4.13 12.09 -8.54
C ALA A 55 4.63 13.45 -8.01
N LEU A 56 5.60 13.41 -7.10
CA LEU A 56 6.17 14.61 -6.48
C LEU A 56 6.93 15.47 -7.50
N SER A 57 7.70 14.85 -8.41
CA SER A 57 8.48 15.59 -9.42
C SER A 57 7.63 16.18 -10.55
N THR A 58 6.43 15.64 -10.80
CA THR A 58 5.54 16.10 -11.88
C THR A 58 4.29 16.83 -11.39
N GLY A 59 4.20 17.10 -10.08
CA GLY A 59 3.06 17.81 -9.48
C GLY A 59 1.74 17.04 -9.60
N LYS A 60 1.79 15.71 -9.51
CA LYS A 60 0.60 14.84 -9.55
C LYS A 60 0.12 14.51 -8.14
N ALA A 61 -1.18 14.28 -8.00
CA ALA A 61 -1.74 13.74 -6.77
C ALA A 61 -1.35 12.27 -6.61
N ILE A 62 -1.16 11.84 -5.36
CA ILE A 62 -0.97 10.43 -5.00
C ILE A 62 -2.30 9.91 -4.48
N GLU A 63 -2.76 8.80 -5.06
CA GLU A 63 -3.95 8.07 -4.61
C GLU A 63 -3.53 6.69 -4.13
N ILE A 64 -4.04 6.27 -2.97
CA ILE A 64 -3.85 4.91 -2.46
C ILE A 64 -5.10 4.12 -2.84
N LYS A 65 -4.94 3.06 -3.63
CA LYS A 65 -6.07 2.18 -4.00
C LYS A 65 -5.64 0.77 -4.36
N GLY A 66 -6.60 -0.15 -4.28
CA GLY A 66 -6.38 -1.56 -4.57
C GLY A 66 -5.60 -2.27 -3.46
N GLY A 67 -5.13 -3.47 -3.78
CA GLY A 67 -4.52 -4.39 -2.82
C GLY A 67 -5.54 -5.34 -2.19
N ASN A 68 -5.05 -6.47 -1.70
CA ASN A 68 -5.87 -7.49 -1.04
C ASN A 68 -5.69 -7.35 0.47
N TYR A 69 -6.33 -6.33 1.06
CA TYR A 69 -6.29 -6.07 2.49
C TYR A 69 -7.63 -6.40 3.13
N ILE A 70 -7.60 -6.90 4.36
CA ILE A 70 -8.81 -7.10 5.16
C ILE A 70 -9.15 -5.75 5.76
N SER A 71 -10.15 -5.07 5.20
CA SER A 71 -10.78 -3.92 5.87
C SER A 71 -11.44 -4.43 7.15
N ALA A 72 -11.18 -3.81 8.29
CA ALA A 72 -11.84 -4.15 9.55
C ALA A 72 -13.35 -3.80 9.60
N GLU A 73 -13.93 -3.29 8.50
CA GLU A 73 -15.33 -2.85 8.41
C GLU A 73 -16.34 -3.93 7.98
N SER A 74 -15.95 -5.19 7.83
CA SER A 74 -16.86 -6.28 7.48
C SER A 74 -17.07 -7.34 8.58
N ALA A 75 -16.95 -6.93 9.85
CA ALA A 75 -17.24 -7.80 11.00
C ALA A 75 -18.67 -7.69 11.56
N ASP A 76 -19.48 -6.68 11.19
CA ASP A 76 -20.78 -6.46 11.81
C ASP A 76 -21.93 -6.41 10.79
N ILE A 77 -22.44 -7.58 10.37
CA ILE A 77 -23.89 -7.77 10.21
C ILE A 77 -24.24 -9.26 10.35
N ASN A 78 -24.68 -9.66 11.55
CA ASN A 78 -25.86 -10.50 11.77
C ASN A 78 -26.11 -10.61 13.30
N GLU A 79 -26.64 -9.53 13.88
CA GLU A 79 -27.52 -9.64 15.05
C GLU A 79 -28.95 -9.82 14.53
N ASP A 80 -29.50 -10.99 14.87
CA ASP A 80 -30.91 -11.31 15.10
C ASP A 80 -31.97 -11.01 14.01
N ALA A 81 -32.40 -12.08 13.35
CA ALA A 81 -33.82 -12.34 13.09
C ALA A 81 -34.06 -13.82 12.74
N ASP A 82 -34.42 -14.65 13.73
CA ASP A 82 -35.74 -15.29 13.69
C ASP A 82 -36.14 -15.80 15.09
N THR A 83 -37.22 -15.21 15.59
CA THR A 83 -38.26 -15.67 16.52
C THR A 83 -38.01 -16.87 17.44
#